data_AF-A0A2G4R658-F1
#
_entry.id   AF-A0A2G4R658-F1
#
_cell.length_a   1.000
_cell.length_b   1.000
_cell.length_c   1.000
_cell.angle_alpha   90.00
_cell.angle_beta   90.00
_cell.angle_gamma   90.00
#
_symmetry.space_group_name_H-M   'P 1'
#
loop_
_entity.id
_entity.type
_entity.pdbx_description
1 polymer ?
#
loop_
_entity_poly.entity_id
_entity_poly.type
_entity_poly.pdbx_seq_one_letter_code
_entity_poly.pdbx_strand_id
1 'polypeptide(L)' 'MVKNFVVRFGRLLLDAIVVASFVIALIYSLVVMFSVGFIFGLFSLIGSFIALFLSFFVIYLVIDIRDALVHKA' A
#
# COMPACT_ATOMS: atom_id res chain seq x y z
N MET A 1 7.68 -19.03 19.58
CA MET A 1 6.29 -18.87 19.08
C MET A 1 5.83 -17.41 19.02
N VAL A 2 6.01 -16.62 20.08
CA VAL A 2 5.53 -15.21 20.12
C VAL A 2 6.15 -14.31 19.03
N LYS A 3 7.46 -14.43 18.74
CA LYS A 3 8.12 -13.64 17.67
C LYS A 3 7.50 -13.85 16.29
N ASN A 4 7.23 -15.10 15.90
CA ASN A 4 6.62 -15.40 14.60
C ASN A 4 5.16 -14.92 14.53
N PHE A 5 4.45 -14.93 15.66
CA PHE A 5 3.09 -14.38 15.75
C PHE A 5 3.09 -12.86 15.53
N VAL A 6 3.99 -12.12 16.18
CA VAL A 6 4.11 -10.66 16.03
C VAL A 6 4.49 -10.27 14.59
N VAL A 7 5.44 -10.97 13.97
CA VAL A 7 5.85 -10.70 12.58
C VAL A 7 4.71 -10.99 11.60
N ARG A 8 3.99 -12.11 11.79
CA ARG A 8 2.85 -12.48 10.94
C ARG A 8 1.68 -11.52 11.11
N PHE A 9 1.41 -11.08 12.34
CA PHE A 9 0.36 -10.11 12.63
C PHE A 9 0.69 -8.73 12.06
N GLY A 10 1.95 -8.29 12.16
CA GLY A 10 2.43 -7.05 11.56
C GLY A 10 2.28 -7.06 10.03
N ARG A 11 2.62 -8.16 9.35
CA ARG A 11 2.41 -8.29 7.90
C ARG A 11 0.92 -8.26 7.53
N LEU A 12 0.07 -8.92 8.32
CA LEU A 12 -1.38 -8.96 8.08
C LEU A 12 -2.02 -7.57 8.23
N LEU A 13 -1.60 -6.79 9.24
CA LEU A 13 -2.01 -5.38 9.37
C LEU A 13 -1.56 -4.54 8.18
N LEU A 14 -0.32 -4.74 7.72
CA LEU A 14 0.23 -4.00 6.58
C LEU A 14 -0.58 -4.30 5.31
N ASP A 15 -0.86 -5.58 5.04
CA ASP A 15 -1.69 -6.01 3.91
C ASP A 15 -3.09 -5.39 3.97
N ALA A 16 -3.71 -5.35 5.17
CA ALA A 16 -5.01 -4.72 5.35
C ALA A 16 -4.97 -3.20 5.07
N ILE A 17 -3.93 -2.51 5.53
CA ILE A 17 -3.74 -1.08 5.28
C ILE A 17 -3.51 -0.80 3.79
N VAL A 18 -2.76 -1.66 3.08
CA VAL A 18 -2.55 -1.55 1.63
C VAL A 18 -3.90 -1.56 0.92
N VAL A 19 -4.71 -2.60 1.18
CA VAL A 19 -6.03 -2.74 0.55
C VAL A 19 -6.91 -1.54 0.87
N ALA A 20 -6.99 -1.14 2.14
CA ALA A 20 -7.77 0.02 2.55
C ALA A 20 -7.32 1.31 1.84
N SER A 21 -6.01 1.51 1.68
CA SER A 21 -5.45 2.69 1.02
C SER A 21 -5.86 2.77 -0.46
N PHE A 22 -5.81 1.65 -1.18
CA PHE A 22 -6.25 1.60 -2.58
C PHE A 22 -7.76 1.83 -2.72
N VAL A 23 -8.58 1.28 -1.82
CA VAL A 23 -10.03 1.51 -1.79
C VAL A 23 -10.33 2.99 -1.56
N ILE A 24 -9.67 3.62 -0.58
CA ILE A 24 -9.85 5.05 -0.29
C ILE A 24 -9.42 5.91 -1.49
N ALA A 25 -8.27 5.60 -2.11
CA ALA A 25 -7.80 6.31 -3.30
C ALA A 25 -8.81 6.22 -4.45
N LEU A 26 -9.35 5.03 -4.71
CA LEU A 26 -10.38 4.83 -5.72
C LEU A 26 -11.63 5.67 -5.44
N ILE A 27 -12.16 5.60 -4.21
CA ILE A 27 -13.37 6.36 -3.82
C ILE A 27 -13.11 7.86 -3.96
N TYR A 28 -11.98 8.35 -3.44
CA TYR A 28 -11.61 9.76 -3.55
C TYR A 28 -11.54 10.23 -5.00
N SER A 29 -10.84 9.49 -5.85
CA SER A 29 -10.70 9.86 -7.26
C SER A 29 -12.03 9.82 -8.00
N LEU A 30 -12.91 8.85 -7.71
CA LEU A 30 -14.28 8.83 -8.23
C LEU A 30 -15.06 10.08 -7.80
N VAL A 31 -14.99 10.46 -6.52
CA VAL A 31 -15.64 11.69 -6.03
C VAL A 31 -15.14 12.91 -6.81
N VAL A 32 -13.82 13.03 -7.02
CA VAL A 32 -13.23 14.14 -7.79
C VAL A 32 -13.68 14.13 -9.25
N MET A 33 -13.83 12.96 -9.88
CA MET A 33 -14.35 12.85 -11.26
C MET A 33 -15.74 13.47 -11.38
N PHE A 34 -16.62 13.24 -10.39
CA PHE A 34 -17.98 13.74 -10.39
C PHE A 34 -18.11 15.18 -9.88
N SER A 35 -17.20 15.65 -9.01
CA SER A 35 -17.32 16.97 -8.37
C SER A 35 -16.48 18.07 -9.02
N VAL A 36 -15.31 17.75 -9.56
CA VAL A 36 -14.37 18.73 -10.16
C VAL A 36 -14.29 18.54 -11.66
N GLY A 37 -14.30 17.29 -12.12
CA GLY A 37 -14.30 16.94 -13.52
C GLY A 37 -13.51 15.66 -13.79
N PHE A 38 -13.93 14.95 -14.84
CA PHE A 38 -13.42 13.63 -15.18
C PHE A 38 -11.89 13.58 -15.30
N ILE A 39 -11.28 14.55 -16.02
CA ILE A 39 -9.84 14.56 -16.24
C ILE A 39 -9.06 14.72 -14.92
N PHE A 40 -9.51 15.60 -14.03
CA PHE A 40 -8.86 15.79 -12.72
C PHE A 40 -8.95 14.54 -11.85
N GLY A 41 -10.12 13.90 -11.82
CA GLY A 41 -10.28 12.65 -11.10
C GLY A 41 -9.46 11.50 -11.71
N LEU A 42 -9.30 11.47 -13.04
CA LEU A 42 -8.43 10.50 -13.71
C LEU A 42 -6.95 10.69 -13.34
N PHE A 43 -6.45 11.93 -13.35
CA PHE A 43 -5.10 12.23 -12.88
C PHE A 43 -4.92 11.87 -11.40
N SER A 44 -5.90 12.18 -10.56
CA SER A 44 -5.89 11.78 -9.15
C SER A 44 -5.81 10.25 -8.98
N LEU A 45 -6.56 9.50 -9.78
CA LEU A 45 -6.58 8.03 -9.73
C LEU A 45 -5.22 7.45 -10.10
N ILE A 46 -4.71 7.84 -11.26
CA ILE A 46 -3.42 7.33 -11.77
C ILE A 46 -2.28 7.74 -10.82
N GLY A 47 -2.24 9.01 -10.41
CA GLY A 47 -1.20 9.53 -9.53
C GLY A 47 -1.21 8.85 -8.16
N SER A 48 -2.38 8.69 -7.54
CA SER A 48 -2.49 8.02 -6.24
C SER A 48 -2.15 6.53 -6.33
N PHE A 49 -2.57 5.82 -7.37
CA PHE A 49 -2.22 4.41 -7.55
C PHE A 49 -0.73 4.19 -7.72
N ILE A 50 -0.06 5.03 -8.54
CA ILE A 50 1.39 4.97 -8.71
C ILE A 50 2.10 5.24 -7.38
N ALA A 51 1.68 6.29 -6.66
CA ALA A 51 2.29 6.67 -5.38
C ALA A 51 2.13 5.58 -4.31
N LEU A 52 0.92 5.01 -4.18
CA LEU A 52 0.64 3.93 -3.24
C LEU A 52 1.43 2.67 -3.61
N PHE A 53 1.42 2.30 -4.89
CA PHE A 53 2.15 1.12 -5.37
C PHE A 53 3.65 1.23 -5.08
N LEU A 54 4.28 2.35 -5.43
CA LEU A 54 5.70 2.57 -5.15
C LEU A 54 6.00 2.58 -3.65
N SER A 55 5.15 3.23 -2.85
CA SER A 55 5.34 3.31 -1.40
C SER A 55 5.32 1.93 -0.75
N PHE A 56 4.29 1.13 -1.04
CA PHE A 56 4.20 -0.23 -0.49
C PHE A 56 5.24 -1.17 -1.08
N PHE A 57 5.58 -1.04 -2.36
CA PHE A 57 6.65 -1.81 -2.98
C PHE A 57 7.98 -1.64 -2.22
N VAL A 58 8.36 -0.39 -1.92
CA VAL A 58 9.58 -0.12 -1.14
C VAL A 58 9.50 -0.73 0.26
N ILE A 59 8.36 -0.62 0.94
CA ILE A 59 8.18 -1.18 2.27
C ILE A 59 8.35 -2.72 2.24
N TYR A 60 7.68 -3.40 1.32
CA TYR A 60 7.82 -4.85 1.17
C TYR A 60 9.25 -5.26 0.77
N LEU A 61 9.90 -4.50 -0.10
CA LEU A 61 11.29 -4.74 -0.50
C LEU A 61 12.24 -4.65 0.70
N VAL A 62 12.08 -3.64 1.56
CA VAL A 62 12.89 -3.48 2.78
C VAL A 62 12.66 -4.64 3.76
N ILE A 63 11.40 -5.08 3.92
CA ILE A 63 11.07 -6.24 4.75
C ILE A 63 11.75 -7.50 4.20
N ASP A 64 11.69 -7.71 2.89
CA ASP A 64 12.28 -8.88 2.23
C ASP A 64 13.81 -8.92 2.37
N ILE A 65 14.50 -7.80 2.15
CA ILE A 65 15.95 -7.68 2.37
C ILE A 65 16.31 -7.99 3.82
N ARG A 66 15.55 -7.43 4.78
CA ARG A 66 15.78 -7.64 6.21
C ARG A 66 15.62 -9.11 6.58
N ASP A 67 14.58 -9.78 6.08
CA ASP A 67 14.35 -11.20 6.35
C ASP A 67 15.45 -12.08 5.71
N ALA A 68 15.91 -11.75 4.49
CA ALA A 68 17.00 -12.44 3.80
C ALA A 68 18.36 -12.31 4.52
N LEU A 69 18.64 -11.17 5.17
CA LEU A 69 19.86 -10.96 5.95
C LEU A 69 19.82 -11.74 7.29
N VAL A 70 18.66 -11.79 7.95
CA VAL A 70 18.50 -12.50 9.22
C VAL A 70 18.60 -14.02 9.06
N HIS A 71 18.25 -14.58 7.90
CA HIS A 71 18.35 -16.02 7.64
C HIS A 71 19.71 -16.47 7.07
N LYS A 72 20.67 -15.56 6.86
CA LYS A 72 22.03 -15.88 6.38
C LYS A 72 23.09 -15.95 7.49
N ALA A 73 22.73 -15.70 8.74
CA ALA A 73 23.61 -15.80 9.92
C ALA A 73 23.18 -16.98 10.81
#